data_AF-A0A4S8IG65-F1
#
_entry.id   AF-A0A4S8IG65-F1
#
_cell.length_a   1.000
_cell.length_b   1.000
_cell.length_c   1.000
_cell.angle_alpha   90.00
_cell.angle_beta   90.00
_cell.angle_gamma   90.00
#
_symmetry.space_group_name_H-M   'P 1'
#
loop_
_entity.id
_entity.type
_entity.pdbx_description
1 polymer ?
#
loop_
_entity_poly.entity_id
_entity_poly.type
_entity_poly.pdbx_seq_one_letter_code
_entity_poly.pdbx_strand_id
1 'polypeptide(L)'
;MSLFLSDEELRLLSDDAAAVVERADGAIRDLRCQLDTVRAEADAAAIAAEQNCALLEQRYETLSSDLARVRSENAQLSASLEKRLSEIADAQAEKHQLHLKAIGKDGEIERLSLEVAELNKSKRHLLELLEQKDAETREKNATIQSYLDKIIGKDGEIERLSLEVAELNKSKRHLLELLEQKDAETREKNATIQSYLDKIINLTDNAVDKEARLQNQEAELARSHATCVRVNQFERQINETSSSLKRNNERIQELEMRNASLEKELCSSKDAAAANEEQLSSELSTVTKLAELYKERSEEWSKKAGELEGVIKALETHLSQVENEYKNKLENESSLRKNLEKDASDMKGKLEKYEAELESARKANELSIIPMSRFHADTNLEELSVAETTSCRTYENNQILVPKFPIGISGTALAASLIRDGWSLAKMYEKYQEAADAARHEKWGRKNAEAVLERVLHEIEEKAEIILDERAFEYEISKAIVLSRTKL
;
A
#
# COMPACT_ATOMS: atom_id res chain seq x y z
N MET A 1 69.20 -45.35 -229.44
CA MET A 1 68.47 -44.81 -230.60
C MET A 1 67.21 -44.09 -230.16
N SER A 2 66.06 -44.77 -230.06
CA SER A 2 64.72 -44.17 -229.82
C SER A 2 64.53 -43.26 -228.59
N LEU A 3 65.48 -43.20 -227.65
CA LEU A 3 65.48 -42.24 -226.55
C LEU A 3 66.07 -40.86 -226.92
N PHE A 4 66.89 -40.78 -227.98
CA PHE A 4 67.72 -39.60 -228.33
C PHE A 4 67.61 -39.18 -229.81
N LEU A 5 67.03 -40.05 -230.65
CA LEU A 5 66.79 -39.88 -232.07
C LEU A 5 65.42 -40.48 -232.39
N SER A 6 64.61 -39.78 -233.18
CA SER A 6 63.39 -40.36 -233.77
C SER A 6 63.73 -41.32 -234.92
N ASP A 7 62.84 -42.25 -235.25
CA ASP A 7 63.06 -43.23 -236.32
C ASP A 7 63.13 -42.60 -237.73
N GLU A 8 62.66 -41.37 -237.90
CA GLU A 8 62.85 -40.59 -239.13
C GLU A 8 64.25 -39.96 -239.21
N GLU A 9 64.72 -39.36 -238.12
CA GLU A 9 66.06 -38.77 -238.04
C GLU A 9 67.16 -39.84 -238.13
N LEU A 10 66.90 -41.03 -237.57
CA LEU A 10 67.77 -42.20 -237.69
C LEU A 10 67.97 -42.64 -239.16
N ARG A 11 66.98 -42.42 -240.04
CA ARG A 11 67.08 -42.71 -241.48
C ARG A 11 67.76 -41.62 -242.29
N LEU A 12 67.78 -40.38 -241.79
CA LEU A 12 68.46 -39.25 -242.42
C LEU A 12 69.94 -39.14 -242.01
N LEU A 13 70.29 -39.69 -240.84
CA LEU A 13 71.64 -39.63 -240.24
C LEU A 13 72.32 -41.01 -240.17
N SER A 14 71.82 -42.02 -240.87
CA SER A 14 72.41 -43.38 -240.88
C SER A 14 73.86 -43.42 -241.35
N ASP A 15 74.22 -42.48 -242.24
CA ASP A 15 75.49 -42.44 -242.95
C ASP A 15 76.50 -41.50 -242.26
N ASP A 16 76.06 -40.72 -241.26
CA ASP A 16 76.89 -39.85 -240.41
C ASP A 16 76.81 -40.30 -238.93
N ALA A 17 77.66 -41.26 -238.59
CA ALA A 17 77.77 -41.76 -237.23
C ALA A 17 78.25 -40.69 -236.21
N ALA A 18 78.91 -39.61 -236.65
CA ALA A 18 79.38 -38.56 -235.73
C ALA A 18 78.20 -37.70 -235.24
N ALA A 19 77.29 -37.33 -236.14
CA ALA A 19 76.06 -36.62 -235.78
C ALA A 19 75.16 -37.43 -234.83
N VAL A 20 75.11 -38.76 -235.02
CA VAL A 20 74.38 -39.69 -234.13
C VAL A 20 75.00 -39.75 -232.74
N VAL A 21 76.33 -39.74 -232.62
CA VAL A 21 77.04 -39.76 -231.33
C VAL A 21 76.90 -38.43 -230.60
N GLU A 22 77.12 -37.28 -231.24
CA GLU A 22 76.91 -35.95 -230.64
C GLU A 22 75.52 -35.82 -230.02
N ARG A 23 74.49 -36.30 -230.71
CA ARG A 23 73.11 -36.22 -230.24
C ARG A 23 72.81 -37.15 -229.06
N ALA A 24 73.43 -38.33 -229.04
CA ALA A 24 73.38 -39.23 -227.89
C ALA A 24 74.13 -38.64 -226.68
N ASP A 25 75.33 -38.10 -226.88
CA ASP A 25 76.11 -37.44 -225.82
C ASP A 25 75.44 -36.15 -225.32
N GLY A 26 74.70 -35.44 -226.18
CA GLY A 26 73.84 -34.33 -225.79
C GLY A 26 72.74 -34.77 -224.83
N ALA A 27 71.94 -35.77 -225.21
CA ALA A 27 70.89 -36.29 -224.35
C ALA A 27 71.44 -36.97 -223.07
N ILE A 28 72.63 -37.57 -223.11
CA ILE A 28 73.32 -38.11 -221.93
C ILE A 28 73.82 -36.98 -221.01
N ARG A 29 74.29 -35.85 -221.56
CA ARG A 29 74.60 -34.63 -220.79
C ARG A 29 73.34 -34.07 -220.13
N ASP A 30 72.25 -33.92 -220.88
CA ASP A 30 70.99 -33.37 -220.36
C ASP A 30 70.38 -34.28 -219.28
N LEU A 31 70.39 -35.60 -219.47
CA LEU A 31 69.95 -36.56 -218.46
C LEU A 31 70.84 -36.57 -217.21
N ARG A 32 72.16 -36.34 -217.34
CA ARG A 32 73.05 -36.16 -216.18
C ARG A 32 72.72 -34.87 -215.44
N CYS A 33 72.55 -33.76 -216.15
CA CYS A 33 72.13 -32.48 -215.56
C CYS A 33 70.79 -32.64 -214.81
N GLN A 34 69.78 -33.28 -215.41
CA GLN A 34 68.49 -33.55 -214.77
C GLN A 34 68.62 -34.46 -213.54
N LEU A 35 69.46 -35.49 -213.61
CA LEU A 35 69.70 -36.42 -212.51
C LEU A 35 70.46 -35.75 -211.36
N ASP A 36 71.39 -34.86 -211.66
CA ASP A 36 72.13 -34.09 -210.66
C ASP A 36 71.30 -32.93 -210.07
N THR A 37 70.36 -32.32 -210.81
CA THR A 37 69.35 -31.41 -210.22
C THR A 37 68.36 -32.16 -209.34
N VAL A 38 67.86 -33.33 -209.76
CA VAL A 38 66.95 -34.15 -208.92
C VAL A 38 67.67 -34.67 -207.67
N ARG A 39 68.97 -34.97 -207.74
CA ARG A 39 69.80 -35.23 -206.55
C ARG A 39 69.88 -34.00 -205.65
N ALA A 40 70.26 -32.83 -206.19
CA ALA A 40 70.37 -31.61 -205.38
C ALA A 40 69.02 -31.21 -204.73
N GLU A 41 67.90 -31.42 -205.41
CA GLU A 41 66.55 -31.23 -204.88
C GLU A 41 66.21 -32.27 -203.79
N ALA A 42 66.56 -33.54 -203.98
CA ALA A 42 66.36 -34.60 -202.98
C ALA A 42 67.25 -34.40 -201.74
N ASP A 43 68.52 -34.01 -201.92
CA ASP A 43 69.46 -33.69 -200.84
C ASP A 43 69.00 -32.43 -200.08
N ALA A 44 68.55 -31.39 -200.79
CA ALA A 44 67.98 -30.20 -200.15
C ALA A 44 66.66 -30.50 -199.40
N ALA A 45 65.81 -31.39 -199.94
CA ALA A 45 64.60 -31.84 -199.26
C ALA A 45 64.91 -32.71 -198.03
N ALA A 46 65.95 -33.55 -198.10
CA ALA A 46 66.44 -34.33 -196.95
C ALA A 46 66.99 -33.41 -195.85
N ILE A 47 67.86 -32.45 -196.20
CA ILE A 47 68.38 -31.46 -195.26
C ILE A 47 67.24 -30.63 -194.64
N ALA A 48 66.25 -30.22 -195.44
CA ALA A 48 65.08 -29.51 -194.93
C ALA A 48 64.21 -30.38 -194.01
N ALA A 49 64.08 -31.68 -194.29
CA ALA A 49 63.40 -32.63 -193.40
C ALA A 49 64.15 -32.80 -192.08
N GLU A 50 65.47 -33.02 -192.12
CA GLU A 50 66.34 -33.14 -190.94
C GLU A 50 66.30 -31.88 -190.06
N GLN A 51 66.38 -30.68 -190.67
CA GLN A 51 66.25 -29.41 -189.95
C GLN A 51 64.88 -29.24 -189.29
N ASN A 52 63.80 -29.63 -189.97
CA ASN A 52 62.46 -29.61 -189.39
C ASN A 52 62.29 -30.65 -188.26
N CYS A 53 62.88 -31.84 -188.39
CA CYS A 53 62.92 -32.84 -187.32
C CYS A 53 63.66 -32.31 -186.09
N ALA A 54 64.88 -31.77 -186.24
CA ALA A 54 65.65 -31.21 -185.14
C ALA A 54 64.92 -30.04 -184.43
N LEU A 55 64.22 -29.19 -185.18
CA LEU A 55 63.39 -28.12 -184.61
C LEU A 55 62.14 -28.65 -183.87
N LEU A 56 61.56 -29.77 -184.31
CA LEU A 56 60.46 -30.45 -183.61
C LEU A 56 60.94 -31.18 -182.35
N GLU A 57 62.12 -31.81 -182.40
CA GLU A 57 62.78 -32.45 -181.26
C GLU A 57 63.12 -31.41 -180.18
N GLN A 58 63.77 -30.30 -180.54
CA GLN A 58 64.07 -29.21 -179.60
C GLN A 58 62.79 -28.63 -178.96
N ARG A 59 61.70 -28.51 -179.74
CA ARG A 59 60.38 -28.08 -179.23
C ARG A 59 59.74 -29.12 -178.31
N TYR A 60 59.93 -30.40 -178.59
CA TYR A 60 59.44 -31.49 -177.74
C TYR A 60 60.21 -31.56 -176.42
N GLU A 61 61.54 -31.44 -176.44
CA GLU A 61 62.39 -31.40 -175.25
C GLU A 61 62.06 -30.21 -174.34
N THR A 62 61.97 -29.00 -174.90
CA THR A 62 61.63 -27.78 -174.15
C THR A 62 60.22 -27.87 -173.55
N LEU A 63 59.22 -28.32 -174.32
CA LEU A 63 57.85 -28.49 -173.82
C LEU A 63 57.72 -29.63 -172.81
N SER A 64 58.52 -30.70 -172.94
CA SER A 64 58.61 -31.79 -171.96
C SER A 64 59.26 -31.32 -170.65
N SER A 65 60.32 -30.52 -170.72
CA SER A 65 60.96 -29.85 -169.57
C SER A 65 59.96 -28.95 -168.83
N ASP A 66 59.23 -28.09 -169.55
CA ASP A 66 58.22 -27.23 -168.93
C ASP A 66 57.04 -28.02 -168.34
N LEU A 67 56.59 -29.11 -168.98
CA LEU A 67 55.60 -30.02 -168.40
C LEU A 67 56.12 -30.74 -167.14
N ALA A 68 57.41 -31.10 -167.09
CA ALA A 68 58.02 -31.68 -165.89
C ALA A 68 58.10 -30.64 -164.76
N ARG A 69 58.51 -29.40 -165.09
CA ARG A 69 58.55 -28.26 -164.16
C ARG A 69 57.17 -27.96 -163.57
N VAL A 70 56.15 -27.75 -164.41
CA VAL A 70 54.76 -27.48 -163.96
C VAL A 70 54.16 -28.64 -163.17
N ARG A 71 54.52 -29.90 -163.47
CA ARG A 71 54.15 -31.06 -162.62
C ARG A 71 54.81 -31.00 -161.24
N SER A 72 56.09 -30.61 -161.16
CA SER A 72 56.80 -30.46 -159.89
C SER A 72 56.27 -29.29 -159.06
N GLU A 73 55.97 -28.15 -159.70
CA GLU A 73 55.35 -26.98 -159.07
C GLU A 73 53.96 -27.32 -158.51
N ASN A 74 53.11 -28.00 -159.30
CA ASN A 74 51.81 -28.48 -158.82
C ASN A 74 51.95 -29.49 -157.66
N ALA A 75 52.90 -30.43 -157.72
CA ALA A 75 53.11 -31.38 -156.63
C ALA A 75 53.55 -30.70 -155.32
N GLN A 76 54.44 -29.69 -155.42
CA GLN A 76 54.84 -28.87 -154.27
C GLN A 76 53.67 -28.03 -153.73
N LEU A 77 52.86 -27.44 -154.60
CA LEU A 77 51.68 -26.68 -154.21
C LEU A 77 50.65 -27.58 -153.50
N SER A 78 50.32 -28.75 -154.05
CA SER A 78 49.44 -29.73 -153.41
C SER A 78 49.95 -30.15 -152.03
N ALA A 79 51.21 -30.54 -151.91
CA ALA A 79 51.80 -30.93 -150.61
C ALA A 79 51.79 -29.75 -149.60
N SER A 80 52.00 -28.51 -150.07
CA SER A 80 51.90 -27.32 -149.22
C SER A 80 50.46 -27.05 -148.78
N LEU A 81 49.48 -27.30 -149.66
CA LEU A 81 48.05 -27.10 -149.41
C LEU A 81 47.55 -28.16 -148.41
N GLU A 82 47.91 -29.44 -148.59
CA GLU A 82 47.63 -30.53 -147.65
C GLU A 82 48.19 -30.21 -146.25
N LYS A 83 49.44 -29.72 -146.18
CA LYS A 83 50.05 -29.28 -144.91
C LYS A 83 49.32 -28.10 -144.26
N ARG A 84 48.84 -27.13 -145.05
CA ARG A 84 48.01 -26.04 -144.52
C ARG A 84 46.62 -26.52 -144.07
N LEU A 85 46.04 -27.50 -144.74
CA LEU A 85 44.77 -28.12 -144.32
C LEU A 85 44.93 -28.88 -142.99
N SER A 86 46.02 -29.62 -142.78
CA SER A 86 46.28 -30.26 -141.48
C SER A 86 46.51 -29.24 -140.37
N GLU A 87 47.34 -28.22 -140.60
CA GLU A 87 47.56 -27.12 -139.64
C GLU A 87 46.25 -26.40 -139.26
N ILE A 88 45.32 -26.22 -140.21
CA ILE A 88 44.00 -25.64 -139.95
C ILE A 88 43.09 -26.61 -139.16
N ALA A 89 43.14 -27.92 -139.46
CA ALA A 89 42.37 -28.92 -138.73
C ALA A 89 42.84 -29.05 -137.27
N ASP A 90 44.15 -29.08 -137.04
CA ASP A 90 44.76 -29.11 -135.71
C ASP A 90 44.39 -27.86 -134.90
N ALA A 91 44.53 -26.66 -135.50
CA ALA A 91 44.14 -25.40 -134.86
C ALA A 91 42.62 -25.31 -134.56
N GLN A 92 41.77 -25.93 -135.39
CA GLN A 92 40.33 -26.05 -135.10
C GLN A 92 40.09 -27.00 -133.92
N ALA A 93 40.77 -28.15 -133.87
CA ALA A 93 40.67 -29.10 -132.76
C ALA A 93 41.13 -28.48 -131.42
N GLU A 94 42.26 -27.76 -131.43
CA GLU A 94 42.74 -27.01 -130.26
C GLU A 94 41.73 -25.94 -129.82
N LYS A 95 41.18 -25.14 -130.76
CA LYS A 95 40.14 -24.15 -130.47
C LYS A 95 38.91 -24.78 -129.82
N HIS A 96 38.44 -25.92 -130.32
CA HIS A 96 37.31 -26.64 -129.72
C HIS A 96 37.66 -27.18 -128.33
N GLN A 97 38.86 -27.72 -128.13
CA GLN A 97 39.30 -28.19 -126.81
C GLN A 97 39.42 -27.04 -125.79
N LEU A 98 39.93 -25.88 -126.20
CA LEU A 98 40.00 -24.68 -125.37
C LEU A 98 38.60 -24.13 -125.03
N HIS A 99 37.66 -24.15 -125.99
CA HIS A 99 36.28 -23.74 -125.74
C HIS A 99 35.58 -24.66 -124.72
N LEU A 100 35.82 -25.97 -124.77
CA LEU A 100 35.30 -26.92 -123.77
C LEU A 100 35.94 -26.68 -122.38
N LYS A 101 37.24 -26.39 -122.32
CA LYS A 101 37.94 -26.02 -121.08
C LYS A 101 37.39 -24.71 -120.49
N ALA A 102 37.04 -23.72 -121.32
CA ALA A 102 36.43 -22.48 -120.88
C ALA A 102 35.05 -22.72 -120.23
N ILE A 103 34.14 -23.42 -120.92
CA ILE A 103 32.81 -23.78 -120.38
C ILE A 103 32.93 -24.52 -119.03
N GLY A 104 33.89 -25.44 -118.91
CA GLY A 104 34.15 -26.13 -117.65
C GLY A 104 34.58 -25.19 -116.51
N LYS A 105 35.35 -24.14 -116.81
CA LYS A 105 35.76 -23.12 -115.83
C LYS A 105 34.64 -22.13 -115.50
N ASP A 106 33.81 -21.75 -116.47
CA ASP A 106 32.64 -20.92 -116.23
C ASP A 106 31.66 -21.64 -115.27
N GLY A 107 31.41 -22.94 -115.47
CA GLY A 107 30.60 -23.76 -114.56
C GLY A 107 31.22 -23.94 -113.16
N GLU A 108 32.55 -24.03 -113.04
CA GLU A 108 33.23 -23.99 -111.73
C GLU A 108 33.03 -22.64 -111.02
N ILE A 109 33.09 -21.53 -111.76
CA ILE A 109 32.89 -20.16 -111.24
C ILE A 109 31.44 -19.95 -110.79
N GLU A 110 30.44 -20.40 -111.57
CA GLU A 110 29.03 -20.35 -111.18
C GLU A 110 28.78 -21.15 -109.89
N ARG A 111 29.30 -22.38 -109.82
CA ARG A 111 29.18 -23.24 -108.62
C ARG A 111 29.78 -22.59 -107.38
N LEU A 112 31.00 -22.02 -107.50
CA LEU A 112 31.65 -21.28 -106.40
C LEU A 112 30.88 -20.00 -106.03
N SER A 113 30.27 -19.32 -106.99
CA SER A 113 29.47 -18.11 -106.75
C SER A 113 28.19 -18.41 -105.97
N LEU A 114 27.54 -19.55 -106.25
CA LEU A 114 26.40 -20.05 -105.47
C LEU A 114 26.82 -20.45 -104.05
N GLU A 115 27.92 -21.18 -103.90
CA GLU A 115 28.48 -21.58 -102.60
C GLU A 115 28.81 -20.35 -101.72
N VAL A 116 29.44 -19.32 -102.30
CA VAL A 116 29.70 -18.03 -101.64
C VAL A 116 28.40 -17.29 -101.32
N ALA A 117 27.37 -17.34 -102.18
CA ALA A 117 26.07 -16.71 -101.89
C ALA A 117 25.33 -17.40 -100.73
N GLU A 118 25.46 -18.72 -100.58
CA GLU A 118 24.88 -19.48 -99.47
C GLU A 118 25.63 -19.26 -98.16
N LEU A 119 26.97 -19.28 -98.18
CA LEU A 119 27.79 -18.89 -97.03
C LEU A 119 27.52 -17.44 -96.58
N ASN A 120 27.23 -16.52 -97.50
CA ASN A 120 26.81 -15.16 -97.16
C ASN A 120 25.35 -15.05 -96.69
N LYS A 121 24.50 -16.08 -96.85
CA LYS A 121 23.19 -16.15 -96.18
C LYS A 121 23.35 -16.66 -94.75
N SER A 122 24.05 -17.79 -94.56
CA SER A 122 24.26 -18.38 -93.22
C SER A 122 25.06 -17.47 -92.30
N LYS A 123 26.10 -16.77 -92.81
CA LYS A 123 26.85 -15.76 -92.06
C LYS A 123 25.96 -14.62 -91.54
N ARG A 124 25.01 -14.12 -92.34
CA ARG A 124 24.07 -13.07 -91.90
C ARG A 124 23.15 -13.58 -90.79
N HIS A 125 22.57 -14.77 -90.97
CA HIS A 125 21.72 -15.36 -89.95
C HIS A 125 22.45 -15.61 -88.61
N LEU A 126 23.72 -15.99 -88.64
CA LEU A 126 24.55 -16.10 -87.44
C LEU A 126 24.85 -14.76 -86.77
N LEU A 127 24.96 -13.66 -87.54
CA LEU A 127 25.12 -12.31 -86.99
C LEU A 127 23.81 -11.79 -86.37
N GLU A 128 22.67 -12.00 -87.04
CA GLU A 128 21.33 -11.70 -86.50
C GLU A 128 21.09 -12.43 -85.16
N LEU A 129 21.49 -13.70 -85.07
CA LEU A 129 21.40 -14.49 -83.84
C LEU A 129 22.33 -13.98 -82.72
N LEU A 130 23.54 -13.52 -83.07
CA LEU A 130 24.46 -12.90 -82.11
C LEU A 130 23.91 -11.57 -81.58
N GLU A 131 23.40 -10.70 -82.46
CA GLU A 131 22.79 -9.42 -82.06
C GLU A 131 21.59 -9.63 -81.11
N GLN A 132 20.77 -10.66 -81.36
CA GLN A 132 19.68 -11.08 -80.48
C GLN A 132 20.21 -11.57 -79.12
N LYS A 133 21.27 -12.38 -79.09
CA LYS A 133 21.84 -12.92 -77.84
C LYS A 133 22.57 -11.86 -77.02
N ASP A 134 23.21 -10.89 -77.66
CA ASP A 134 23.77 -9.72 -76.97
C ASP A 134 22.67 -8.82 -76.40
N ALA A 135 21.52 -8.68 -77.08
CA ALA A 135 20.36 -7.96 -76.55
C ALA A 135 19.75 -8.65 -75.32
N GLU A 136 19.51 -9.97 -75.40
CA GLU A 136 19.06 -10.79 -74.27
C GLU A 136 20.04 -10.73 -73.09
N THR A 137 21.35 -10.69 -73.36
CA THR A 137 22.39 -10.57 -72.33
C THR A 137 22.40 -9.16 -71.70
N ARG A 138 22.20 -8.11 -72.49
CA ARG A 138 22.06 -6.73 -71.99
C ARG A 138 20.83 -6.56 -71.10
N GLU A 139 19.70 -7.17 -71.45
CA GLU A 139 18.48 -7.17 -70.62
C GLU A 139 18.68 -7.93 -69.28
N LYS A 140 19.32 -9.10 -69.32
CA LYS A 140 19.68 -9.85 -68.11
C LYS A 140 20.64 -9.07 -67.21
N ASN A 141 21.64 -8.39 -67.78
CA ASN A 141 22.54 -7.56 -66.99
C ASN A 141 21.83 -6.35 -66.36
N ALA A 142 20.89 -5.72 -67.07
CA ALA A 142 20.09 -4.61 -66.52
C ALA A 142 19.15 -5.06 -65.40
N THR A 143 18.52 -6.24 -65.51
CA THR A 143 17.69 -6.80 -64.44
C THR A 143 18.52 -7.23 -63.23
N ILE A 144 19.70 -7.85 -63.43
CA ILE A 144 20.67 -8.16 -62.36
C ILE A 144 21.08 -6.87 -61.62
N GLN A 145 21.44 -5.80 -62.35
CA GLN A 145 21.79 -4.52 -61.73
C GLN A 145 20.63 -3.99 -60.87
N SER A 146 19.40 -4.03 -61.39
CA SER A 146 18.21 -3.62 -60.63
C SER A 146 17.92 -4.48 -59.39
N TYR A 147 18.45 -5.70 -59.28
CA TYR A 147 18.41 -6.48 -58.05
C TYR A 147 19.54 -6.10 -57.09
N LEU A 148 20.75 -5.85 -57.59
CA LEU A 148 21.88 -5.36 -56.79
C LEU A 148 21.56 -4.00 -56.14
N ASP A 149 21.01 -3.05 -56.90
CA ASP A 149 20.61 -1.73 -56.41
C ASP A 149 19.57 -1.84 -55.28
N LYS A 150 18.63 -2.79 -55.38
CA LYS A 150 17.62 -3.08 -54.35
C LYS A 150 18.21 -3.73 -53.10
N ILE A 151 19.23 -4.58 -53.25
CA ILE A 151 19.94 -5.19 -52.12
C ILE A 151 20.70 -4.11 -51.36
N ILE A 152 21.50 -3.30 -52.04
CA ILE A 152 22.24 -2.17 -51.46
C ILE A 152 21.29 -1.18 -50.75
N GLY A 153 20.12 -0.90 -51.35
CA GLY A 153 19.10 -0.07 -50.72
C GLY A 153 18.51 -0.66 -49.43
N LYS A 154 18.37 -1.99 -49.35
CA LYS A 154 17.94 -2.67 -48.13
C LYS A 154 19.05 -2.79 -47.08
N ASP A 155 20.29 -3.01 -47.49
CA ASP A 155 21.43 -3.05 -46.58
C ASP A 155 21.61 -1.69 -45.87
N GLY A 156 21.48 -0.58 -46.61
CA GLY A 156 21.47 0.77 -46.03
C GLY A 156 20.26 1.04 -45.10
N GLU A 157 19.10 0.44 -45.35
CA GLU A 157 17.97 0.49 -44.41
C GLU A 157 18.24 -0.35 -43.14
N ILE A 158 18.86 -1.53 -43.27
CA ILE A 158 19.27 -2.37 -42.14
C ILE A 158 20.31 -1.63 -41.28
N GLU A 159 21.29 -0.95 -41.89
CA GLU A 159 22.24 -0.10 -41.16
C GLU A 159 21.54 1.05 -40.41
N ARG A 160 20.60 1.75 -41.07
CA ARG A 160 19.78 2.81 -40.44
C ARG A 160 19.01 2.30 -39.23
N LEU A 161 18.30 1.17 -39.38
CA LEU A 161 17.52 0.56 -38.31
C LEU A 161 18.41 0.02 -37.18
N SER A 162 19.60 -0.49 -37.50
CA SER A 162 20.60 -0.94 -36.51
C SER A 162 21.09 0.23 -35.64
N LEU A 163 21.34 1.40 -36.23
CA LEU A 163 21.68 2.63 -35.50
C LEU A 163 20.52 3.09 -34.61
N GLU A 164 19.29 3.12 -35.14
CA GLU A 164 18.07 3.49 -34.41
C GLU A 164 17.84 2.57 -33.19
N VAL A 165 17.99 1.25 -33.37
CA VAL A 165 17.94 0.26 -32.29
C VAL A 165 19.09 0.44 -31.28
N ALA A 166 20.29 0.81 -31.73
CA ALA A 166 21.41 1.10 -30.83
C ALA A 166 21.18 2.36 -29.99
N GLU A 167 20.49 3.38 -30.51
CA GLU A 167 20.10 4.58 -29.78
C GLU A 167 18.94 4.33 -28.80
N LEU A 168 17.91 3.59 -29.21
CA LEU A 168 16.83 3.14 -28.33
C LEU A 168 17.35 2.27 -27.17
N ASN A 169 18.38 1.45 -27.39
CA ASN A 169 19.04 0.70 -26.31
C ASN A 169 19.91 1.57 -25.39
N LYS A 170 20.41 2.72 -25.83
CA LYS A 170 21.07 3.71 -24.95
C LYS A 170 20.05 4.43 -24.08
N SER A 171 18.95 4.93 -24.65
CA SER A 171 17.90 5.63 -23.90
C SER A 171 17.17 4.70 -22.92
N LYS A 172 16.87 3.45 -23.33
CA LYS A 172 16.30 2.42 -22.44
C LYS A 172 17.20 2.13 -21.24
N ARG A 173 18.52 2.03 -21.42
CA ARG A 173 19.46 1.83 -20.30
C ARG A 173 19.43 3.02 -19.33
N HIS A 174 19.45 4.24 -19.86
CA HIS A 174 19.41 5.45 -19.03
C HIS A 174 18.09 5.57 -18.23
N LEU A 175 16.95 5.18 -18.82
CA LEU A 175 15.67 5.11 -18.12
C LEU A 175 15.65 4.05 -17.02
N LEU A 176 16.34 2.91 -17.20
CA LEU A 176 16.49 1.89 -16.15
C LEU A 176 17.38 2.39 -15.00
N GLU A 177 18.52 3.02 -15.29
CA GLU A 177 19.39 3.66 -14.29
C GLU A 177 18.63 4.72 -13.46
N LEU A 178 17.81 5.54 -14.12
CA LEU A 178 16.96 6.54 -13.46
C LEU A 178 15.87 5.89 -12.58
N LEU A 179 15.30 4.76 -13.03
CA LEU A 179 14.30 4.01 -12.26
C LEU A 179 14.97 3.40 -11.02
N GLU A 180 16.10 2.71 -11.16
CA GLU A 180 16.89 2.17 -10.04
C GLU A 180 17.27 3.25 -9.01
N GLN A 181 17.64 4.45 -9.47
CA GLN A 181 17.91 5.60 -8.60
C GLN A 181 16.65 6.04 -7.82
N LYS A 182 15.48 6.13 -8.48
CA LYS A 182 14.21 6.52 -7.83
C LYS A 182 13.70 5.45 -6.87
N ASP A 183 13.95 4.19 -7.18
CA ASP A 183 13.70 3.05 -6.33
C ASP A 183 14.58 3.09 -5.07
N ALA A 184 15.87 3.42 -5.20
CA ALA A 184 16.78 3.61 -4.07
C ALA A 184 16.35 4.79 -3.17
N GLU A 185 16.04 5.95 -3.76
CA GLU A 185 15.50 7.13 -3.06
C GLU A 185 14.19 6.80 -2.31
N THR A 186 13.35 5.93 -2.88
CA THR A 186 12.09 5.49 -2.24
C THR A 186 12.34 4.52 -1.10
N ARG A 187 13.30 3.58 -1.23
CA ARG A 187 13.72 2.69 -0.13
C ARG A 187 14.31 3.47 1.04
N GLU A 188 15.14 4.47 0.78
CA GLU A 188 15.70 5.36 1.81
C GLU A 188 14.59 6.10 2.56
N LYS A 189 13.67 6.75 1.85
CA LYS A 189 12.51 7.42 2.46
C LYS A 189 11.68 6.48 3.32
N ASN A 190 11.36 5.28 2.82
CA ASN A 190 10.63 4.27 3.57
C ASN A 190 11.37 3.83 4.85
N ALA A 191 12.70 3.69 4.81
CA ALA A 191 13.51 3.40 6.00
C ALA A 191 13.47 4.56 7.03
N THR A 192 13.52 5.82 6.58
CA THR A 192 13.37 6.97 7.49
C THR A 192 11.97 7.01 8.12
N ILE A 193 10.92 6.73 7.34
CA ILE A 193 9.53 6.67 7.82
C ILE A 193 9.38 5.56 8.87
N GLN A 194 9.94 4.37 8.63
CA GLN A 194 9.92 3.29 9.61
C GLN A 194 10.60 3.70 10.92
N SER A 195 11.78 4.35 10.85
CA SER A 195 12.48 4.85 12.04
C SER A 195 11.65 5.90 12.83
N TYR A 196 10.87 6.74 12.14
CA TYR A 196 9.92 7.65 12.82
C TYR A 196 8.75 6.89 13.46
N LEU A 197 8.20 5.87 12.80
CA LEU A 197 7.13 5.02 13.36
C LEU A 197 7.61 4.26 14.59
N ASP A 198 8.78 3.61 14.51
CA ASP A 198 9.40 2.91 15.64
C ASP A 198 9.60 3.86 16.83
N LYS A 199 10.03 5.10 16.57
CA LYS A 199 10.19 6.14 17.60
C LYS A 199 8.86 6.58 18.21
N ILE A 200 7.79 6.68 17.42
CA ILE A 200 6.44 7.00 17.91
C ILE A 200 5.90 5.85 18.77
N ILE A 201 6.08 4.60 18.36
CA ILE A 201 5.70 3.41 19.14
C ILE A 201 6.44 3.42 20.49
N ASN A 202 7.77 3.52 20.49
CA ASN A 202 8.57 3.59 21.72
C ASN A 202 8.14 4.74 22.65
N LEU A 203 7.78 5.92 22.12
CA LEU A 203 7.27 7.04 22.93
C LEU A 203 5.86 6.78 23.48
N THR A 204 5.02 6.06 22.73
CA THR A 204 3.65 5.68 23.13
C THR A 204 3.68 4.62 24.23
N ASP A 205 4.51 3.58 24.08
CA ASP A 205 4.71 2.56 25.11
C ASP A 205 5.24 3.21 26.40
N ASN A 206 6.24 4.09 26.30
CA ASN A 206 6.74 4.88 27.43
C ASN A 206 5.71 5.86 28.04
N ALA A 207 4.60 6.16 27.36
CA ALA A 207 3.51 6.96 27.90
C ALA A 207 2.51 6.07 28.66
N VAL A 208 2.09 4.94 28.06
CA VAL A 208 1.25 3.92 28.71
C VAL A 208 1.92 3.40 29.99
N ASP A 209 3.22 3.15 29.94
CA ASP A 209 3.99 2.67 31.09
C ASP A 209 4.08 3.70 32.23
N LYS A 210 4.00 5.00 31.92
CA LYS A 210 3.87 6.08 32.93
C LYS A 210 2.46 6.22 33.46
N GLU A 211 1.45 6.10 32.59
CA GLU A 211 0.04 6.16 32.99
C GLU A 211 -0.31 5.00 33.95
N ALA A 212 0.16 3.78 33.66
CA ALA A 212 0.03 2.64 34.55
C ALA A 212 0.73 2.86 35.91
N ARG A 213 1.89 3.55 35.94
CA ARG A 213 2.56 3.92 37.20
C ARG A 213 1.78 4.99 37.97
N LEU A 214 1.21 5.98 37.29
CA LEU A 214 0.34 7.00 37.90
C LEU A 214 -0.92 6.38 38.50
N GLN A 215 -1.63 5.52 37.76
CA GLN A 215 -2.83 4.81 38.27
C GLN A 215 -2.50 3.97 39.52
N ASN A 216 -1.33 3.32 39.57
CA ASN A 216 -0.88 2.60 40.77
C ASN A 216 -0.60 3.57 41.93
N GLN A 217 0.05 4.71 41.70
CA GLN A 217 0.28 5.74 42.72
C GLN A 217 -1.02 6.38 43.23
N GLU A 218 -1.99 6.63 42.35
CA GLU A 218 -3.32 7.10 42.72
C GLU A 218 -4.06 6.05 43.57
N ALA A 219 -3.97 4.77 43.23
CA ALA A 219 -4.51 3.68 44.04
C ALA A 219 -3.79 3.51 45.39
N GLU A 220 -2.49 3.82 45.49
CA GLU A 220 -1.76 3.88 46.76
C GLU A 220 -2.16 5.09 47.60
N LEU A 221 -2.29 6.28 47.00
CA LEU A 221 -2.77 7.49 47.66
C LEU A 221 -4.21 7.33 48.16
N ALA A 222 -5.10 6.72 47.36
CA ALA A 222 -6.47 6.42 47.77
C ALA A 222 -6.53 5.43 48.95
N ARG A 223 -5.69 4.38 48.93
CA ARG A 223 -5.54 3.44 50.07
C ARG A 223 -4.99 4.15 51.31
N SER A 224 -3.97 4.99 51.16
CA SER A 224 -3.37 5.80 52.22
C SER A 224 -4.38 6.77 52.84
N HIS A 225 -5.12 7.50 52.01
CA HIS A 225 -6.20 8.39 52.45
C HIS A 225 -7.30 7.62 53.21
N ALA A 226 -7.71 6.44 52.71
CA ALA A 226 -8.67 5.57 53.41
C ALA A 226 -8.14 5.01 54.74
N THR A 227 -6.82 4.86 54.92
CA THR A 227 -6.23 4.58 56.23
C THR A 227 -6.17 5.83 57.12
N CYS A 228 -5.85 7.00 56.58
CA CYS A 228 -5.84 8.28 57.31
C CYS A 228 -7.22 8.63 57.88
N VAL A 229 -8.29 8.52 57.06
CA VAL A 229 -9.68 8.70 57.53
C VAL A 229 -10.02 7.75 58.69
N ARG A 230 -9.52 6.51 58.66
CA ARG A 230 -9.71 5.51 59.71
C ARG A 230 -8.92 5.81 60.98
N VAL A 231 -7.68 6.30 60.86
CA VAL A 231 -6.87 6.79 61.98
C VAL A 231 -7.56 7.98 62.64
N ASN A 232 -8.00 8.98 61.86
CA ASN A 232 -8.77 10.12 62.34
C ASN A 232 -10.09 9.70 63.04
N GLN A 233 -10.72 8.58 62.63
CA GLN A 233 -11.88 8.01 63.31
C GLN A 233 -11.50 7.37 64.66
N PHE A 234 -10.41 6.60 64.72
CA PHE A 234 -9.91 6.05 65.98
C PHE A 234 -9.44 7.15 66.95
N GLU A 235 -8.81 8.22 66.46
CA GLU A 235 -8.45 9.38 67.29
C GLU A 235 -9.68 10.07 67.89
N ARG A 236 -10.77 10.21 67.14
CA ARG A 236 -12.04 10.71 67.69
C ARG A 236 -12.57 9.80 68.79
N GLN A 237 -12.60 8.48 68.57
CA GLN A 237 -13.04 7.50 69.56
C GLN A 237 -12.15 7.50 70.82
N ILE A 238 -10.82 7.67 70.67
CA ILE A 238 -9.88 7.83 71.78
C ILE A 238 -10.14 9.14 72.55
N ASN A 239 -10.42 10.25 71.86
CA ASN A 239 -10.76 11.52 72.50
C ASN A 239 -12.15 11.48 73.18
N GLU A 240 -13.14 10.81 72.59
CA GLU A 240 -14.47 10.59 73.18
C GLU A 240 -14.38 9.73 74.44
N THR A 241 -13.68 8.60 74.39
CA THR A 241 -13.46 7.72 75.55
C THR A 241 -12.59 8.38 76.62
N SER A 242 -11.53 9.11 76.25
CA SER A 242 -10.70 9.91 77.16
C SER A 242 -11.51 11.01 77.86
N SER A 243 -12.37 11.75 77.13
CA SER A 243 -13.25 12.76 77.73
C SER A 243 -14.29 12.14 78.67
N SER A 244 -14.76 10.93 78.37
CA SER A 244 -15.72 10.19 79.19
C SER A 244 -15.07 9.62 80.45
N LEU A 245 -13.84 9.12 80.34
CA LEU A 245 -13.00 8.72 81.47
C LEU A 245 -12.67 9.93 82.36
N LYS A 246 -12.37 11.10 81.79
CA LYS A 246 -12.15 12.33 82.54
C LYS A 246 -13.39 12.74 83.35
N ARG A 247 -14.58 12.75 82.74
CA ARG A 247 -15.85 12.97 83.46
C ARG A 247 -16.10 11.95 84.57
N ASN A 248 -15.73 10.68 84.35
CA ASN A 248 -15.86 9.65 85.37
C ASN A 248 -14.87 9.86 86.53
N ASN A 249 -13.62 10.25 86.24
CA ASN A 249 -12.63 10.58 87.27
C ASN A 249 -13.02 11.85 88.05
N GLU A 250 -13.56 12.86 87.37
CA GLU A 250 -14.14 14.06 88.01
C GLU A 250 -15.32 13.65 88.93
N ARG A 251 -16.19 12.75 88.47
CA ARG A 251 -17.29 12.21 89.29
C ARG A 251 -16.81 11.34 90.46
N ILE A 252 -15.71 10.60 90.31
CA ILE A 252 -15.07 9.85 91.39
C ILE A 252 -14.52 10.85 92.41
N GLN A 253 -13.83 11.91 91.99
CA GLN A 253 -13.34 12.98 92.87
C GLN A 253 -14.47 13.72 93.59
N GLU A 254 -15.62 13.96 92.94
CA GLU A 254 -16.83 14.47 93.61
C GLU A 254 -17.33 13.52 94.71
N LEU A 255 -17.31 12.21 94.47
CA LEU A 255 -17.74 11.19 95.43
C LEU A 255 -16.73 10.99 96.57
N GLU A 256 -15.42 11.07 96.29
CA GLU A 256 -14.33 11.07 97.28
C GLU A 256 -14.42 12.30 98.19
N MET A 257 -14.57 13.50 97.60
CA MET A 257 -14.83 14.74 98.34
C MET A 257 -16.10 14.65 99.19
N ARG A 258 -17.17 14.03 98.66
CA ARG A 258 -18.42 13.84 99.40
C ARG A 258 -18.26 12.85 100.56
N ASN A 259 -17.57 11.74 100.37
CA ASN A 259 -17.21 10.81 101.45
C ASN A 259 -16.37 11.52 102.51
N ALA A 260 -15.32 12.25 102.13
CA ALA A 260 -14.48 13.00 103.08
C ALA A 260 -15.29 14.06 103.86
N SER A 261 -16.29 14.69 103.23
CA SER A 261 -17.21 15.60 103.94
C SER A 261 -18.12 14.85 104.93
N LEU A 262 -18.66 13.69 104.54
CA LEU A 262 -19.50 12.85 105.42
C LEU A 262 -18.70 12.22 106.56
N GLU A 263 -17.44 11.82 106.33
CA GLU A 263 -16.51 11.37 107.37
C GLU A 263 -16.21 12.50 108.36
N LYS A 264 -16.01 13.72 107.87
CA LYS A 264 -15.79 14.89 108.73
C LYS A 264 -17.05 15.28 109.52
N GLU A 265 -18.23 15.22 108.90
CA GLU A 265 -19.51 15.40 109.58
C GLU A 265 -19.71 14.33 110.66
N LEU A 266 -19.44 13.06 110.36
CA LEU A 266 -19.50 11.94 111.29
C LEU A 266 -18.52 12.11 112.47
N CYS A 267 -17.29 12.55 112.21
CA CYS A 267 -16.34 12.91 113.25
C CYS A 267 -16.87 14.06 114.11
N SER A 268 -17.32 15.17 113.52
CA SER A 268 -17.85 16.31 114.29
C SER A 268 -19.10 15.96 115.11
N SER A 269 -19.94 15.05 114.61
CA SER A 269 -21.11 14.50 115.31
C SER A 269 -20.70 13.59 116.46
N LYS A 270 -19.70 12.73 116.26
CA LYS A 270 -19.10 11.90 117.31
C LYS A 270 -18.42 12.73 118.40
N ASP A 271 -17.68 13.77 118.02
CA ASP A 271 -16.98 14.65 118.96
C ASP A 271 -17.98 15.52 119.75
N ALA A 272 -19.07 15.97 119.12
CA ALA A 272 -20.19 16.61 119.81
C ALA A 272 -20.94 15.66 120.75
N ALA A 273 -21.10 14.38 120.38
CA ALA A 273 -21.66 13.35 121.25
C ALA A 273 -20.75 13.08 122.46
N ALA A 274 -19.43 12.97 122.26
CA ALA A 274 -18.45 12.80 123.33
C ALA A 274 -18.41 14.01 124.28
N ALA A 275 -18.48 15.23 123.75
CA ALA A 275 -18.60 16.45 124.56
C ALA A 275 -19.91 16.49 125.38
N ASN A 276 -21.00 15.95 124.83
CA ASN A 276 -22.28 15.82 125.55
C ASN A 276 -22.22 14.71 126.64
N GLU A 277 -21.54 13.59 126.39
CA GLU A 277 -21.25 12.58 127.42
C GLU A 277 -20.37 13.17 128.54
N GLU A 278 -19.35 13.95 128.21
CA GLU A 278 -18.50 14.64 129.19
C GLU A 278 -19.31 15.68 129.99
N GLN A 279 -20.15 16.48 129.33
CA GLN A 279 -21.07 17.42 130.00
C GLN A 279 -22.02 16.67 130.95
N LEU A 280 -22.73 15.63 130.50
CA LEU A 280 -23.66 14.84 131.31
C LEU A 280 -22.95 14.14 132.49
N SER A 281 -21.70 13.71 132.31
CA SER A 281 -20.89 13.16 133.41
C SER A 281 -20.52 14.23 134.44
N SER A 282 -20.24 15.46 134.01
CA SER A 282 -20.01 16.60 134.89
C SER A 282 -21.28 16.99 135.65
N GLU A 283 -22.44 17.00 134.98
CA GLU A 283 -23.75 17.26 135.59
C GLU A 283 -24.09 16.19 136.63
N LEU A 284 -23.90 14.90 136.32
CA LEU A 284 -24.03 13.80 137.28
C LEU A 284 -23.10 13.97 138.49
N SER A 285 -21.87 14.49 138.31
CA SER A 285 -20.98 14.79 139.45
C SER A 285 -21.54 15.90 140.35
N THR A 286 -22.15 16.95 139.77
CA THR A 286 -22.76 18.04 140.55
C THR A 286 -24.06 17.60 141.24
N VAL A 287 -24.88 16.78 140.58
CA VAL A 287 -26.10 16.19 141.15
C VAL A 287 -25.76 15.24 142.30
N THR A 288 -24.70 14.43 142.16
CA THR A 288 -24.19 13.58 143.25
C THR A 288 -23.78 14.42 144.45
N LYS A 289 -23.04 15.52 144.23
CA LYS A 289 -22.58 16.41 145.30
C LYS A 289 -23.71 17.19 145.96
N LEU A 290 -24.76 17.53 145.21
CA LEU A 290 -26.01 18.08 145.76
C LEU A 290 -26.74 17.04 146.61
N ALA A 291 -26.78 15.76 146.21
CA ALA A 291 -27.39 14.69 147.01
C ALA A 291 -26.65 14.45 148.33
N GLU A 292 -25.31 14.53 148.33
CA GLU A 292 -24.49 14.49 149.55
C GLU A 292 -24.83 15.67 150.49
N LEU A 293 -24.82 16.90 149.98
CA LEU A 293 -25.16 18.11 150.77
C LEU A 293 -26.61 18.10 151.29
N TYR A 294 -27.57 17.55 150.54
CA TYR A 294 -28.94 17.36 151.02
C TYR A 294 -29.02 16.31 152.13
N LYS A 295 -28.17 15.27 152.09
CA LYS A 295 -28.11 14.24 153.14
C LYS A 295 -27.51 14.79 154.43
N GLU A 296 -26.38 15.48 154.37
CA GLU A 296 -25.76 16.13 155.54
C GLU A 296 -26.74 17.11 156.21
N ARG A 297 -27.39 17.96 155.41
CA ARG A 297 -28.42 18.91 155.89
C ARG A 297 -29.62 18.20 156.54
N SER A 298 -30.01 17.02 156.05
CA SER A 298 -31.08 16.21 156.64
C SER A 298 -30.67 15.65 158.02
N GLU A 299 -29.43 15.18 158.15
CA GLU A 299 -28.89 14.64 159.41
C GLU A 299 -28.69 15.74 160.47
N GLU A 300 -28.40 16.99 160.07
CA GLU A 300 -28.41 18.16 160.98
C GLU A 300 -29.82 18.51 161.48
N TRP A 301 -30.84 18.51 160.61
CA TRP A 301 -32.23 18.72 161.03
C TRP A 301 -32.75 17.59 161.92
N SER A 302 -32.32 16.36 161.68
CA SER A 302 -32.64 15.19 162.53
C SER A 302 -32.12 15.37 163.97
N LYS A 303 -30.87 15.83 164.13
CA LYS A 303 -30.31 16.15 165.47
C LYS A 303 -31.11 17.25 166.17
N LYS A 304 -31.41 18.36 165.48
CA LYS A 304 -32.24 19.44 166.03
C LYS A 304 -33.67 19.01 166.38
N ALA A 305 -34.25 18.07 165.63
CA ALA A 305 -35.54 17.49 165.99
C ALA A 305 -35.48 16.71 167.31
N GLY A 306 -34.44 15.87 167.50
CA GLY A 306 -34.23 15.14 168.76
C GLY A 306 -33.96 16.05 169.97
N GLU A 307 -33.21 17.13 169.78
CA GLU A 307 -33.00 18.17 170.81
C GLU A 307 -34.33 18.83 171.22
N LEU A 308 -35.15 19.22 170.25
CA LEU A 308 -36.46 19.82 170.49
C LEU A 308 -37.47 18.84 171.13
N GLU A 309 -37.44 17.55 170.76
CA GLU A 309 -38.27 16.52 171.38
C GLU A 309 -37.88 16.27 172.85
N GLY A 310 -36.59 16.42 173.19
CA GLY A 310 -36.11 16.44 174.58
C GLY A 310 -36.64 17.64 175.37
N VAL A 311 -36.65 18.83 174.77
CA VAL A 311 -37.22 20.05 175.38
C VAL A 311 -38.74 19.90 175.58
N ILE A 312 -39.47 19.29 174.64
CA ILE A 312 -40.91 19.05 174.78
C ILE A 312 -41.21 18.15 175.98
N LYS A 313 -40.49 17.03 176.15
CA LYS A 313 -40.67 16.13 177.32
C LYS A 313 -40.33 16.80 178.66
N ALA A 314 -39.38 17.75 178.67
CA ALA A 314 -39.10 18.58 179.84
C ALA A 314 -40.25 19.56 180.15
N LEU A 315 -40.93 20.10 179.14
CA LEU A 315 -42.10 20.97 179.31
C LEU A 315 -43.35 20.18 179.75
N GLU A 316 -43.61 19.00 179.18
CA GLU A 316 -44.75 18.14 179.52
C GLU A 316 -44.70 17.65 180.98
N THR A 317 -43.51 17.27 181.45
CA THR A 317 -43.29 16.90 182.86
C THR A 317 -43.48 18.10 183.79
N HIS A 318 -42.95 19.27 183.44
CA HIS A 318 -43.14 20.50 184.22
C HIS A 318 -44.61 20.96 184.28
N LEU A 319 -45.38 20.75 183.21
CA LEU A 319 -46.80 21.09 183.13
C LEU A 319 -47.65 20.14 183.98
N SER A 320 -47.35 18.84 183.94
CA SER A 320 -47.95 17.81 184.81
C SER A 320 -47.68 18.09 186.30
N GLN A 321 -46.52 18.65 186.63
CA GLN A 321 -46.13 18.99 188.00
C GLN A 321 -46.89 20.22 188.51
N VAL A 322 -47.03 21.26 187.67
CA VAL A 322 -47.82 22.47 187.95
C VAL A 322 -49.31 22.15 188.11
N GLU A 323 -49.88 21.28 187.27
CA GLU A 323 -51.29 20.90 187.31
C GLU A 323 -51.66 20.22 188.65
N ASN A 324 -50.80 19.30 189.13
CA ASN A 324 -50.99 18.66 190.44
C ASN A 324 -50.77 19.63 191.62
N GLU A 325 -49.85 20.59 191.50
CA GLU A 325 -49.69 21.63 192.52
C GLU A 325 -50.94 22.52 192.65
N TYR A 326 -51.55 22.95 191.55
CA TYR A 326 -52.77 23.76 191.59
C TYR A 326 -53.97 22.97 192.16
N LYS A 327 -54.07 21.68 191.83
CA LYS A 327 -55.11 20.79 192.37
C LYS A 327 -55.04 20.69 193.90
N ASN A 328 -53.84 20.45 194.46
CA ASN A 328 -53.61 20.41 195.90
C ASN A 328 -53.81 21.78 196.58
N LYS A 329 -53.47 22.89 195.93
CA LYS A 329 -53.70 24.24 196.47
C LYS A 329 -55.20 24.56 196.58
N LEU A 330 -55.98 24.22 195.56
CA LEU A 330 -57.44 24.43 195.54
C LEU A 330 -58.18 23.62 196.62
N GLU A 331 -57.76 22.38 196.85
CA GLU A 331 -58.36 21.52 197.88
C GLU A 331 -58.04 22.00 199.31
N ASN A 332 -56.83 22.52 199.53
CA ASN A 332 -56.43 23.16 200.79
C ASN A 332 -57.15 24.51 201.05
N GLU A 333 -57.36 25.34 200.03
CA GLU A 333 -58.20 26.55 200.20
C GLU A 333 -59.66 26.20 200.51
N SER A 334 -60.20 25.13 199.93
CA SER A 334 -61.58 24.68 200.17
C SER A 334 -61.84 24.24 201.62
N SER A 335 -60.82 23.66 202.27
CA SER A 335 -60.88 23.21 203.66
C SER A 335 -60.57 24.35 204.64
N LEU A 336 -59.63 25.23 204.33
CA LEU A 336 -59.35 26.42 205.14
C LEU A 336 -60.53 27.41 205.16
N ARG A 337 -61.23 27.64 204.05
CA ARG A 337 -62.43 28.48 204.05
C ARG A 337 -63.56 27.92 204.92
N LYS A 338 -63.78 26.60 204.92
CA LYS A 338 -64.78 25.96 205.81
C LYS A 338 -64.48 26.11 207.31
N ASN A 339 -63.23 26.35 207.69
CA ASN A 339 -62.87 26.63 209.07
C ASN A 339 -63.01 28.13 209.39
N LEU A 340 -62.60 29.03 208.48
CA LEU A 340 -62.85 30.47 208.62
C LEU A 340 -64.34 30.83 208.64
N GLU A 341 -65.19 30.03 207.99
CA GLU A 341 -66.66 30.11 208.05
C GLU A 341 -67.22 29.79 209.46
N LYS A 342 -66.46 29.08 210.31
CA LYS A 342 -66.73 28.96 211.75
C LYS A 342 -66.11 30.11 212.55
N ASP A 343 -64.82 30.39 212.38
CA ASP A 343 -64.11 31.37 213.24
C ASP A 343 -64.64 32.81 213.06
N ALA A 344 -65.11 33.16 211.86
CA ALA A 344 -65.81 34.42 211.60
C ALA A 344 -67.18 34.52 212.31
N SER A 345 -67.79 33.40 212.71
CA SER A 345 -69.01 33.40 213.52
C SER A 345 -68.73 33.72 215.00
N ASP A 346 -67.57 33.31 215.52
CA ASP A 346 -67.16 33.53 216.92
C ASP A 346 -66.49 34.88 217.17
N MET A 347 -65.69 35.40 216.21
CA MET A 347 -65.05 36.71 216.35
C MET A 347 -66.02 37.89 216.13
N LYS A 348 -67.17 37.65 215.49
CA LYS A 348 -68.25 38.62 215.30
C LYS A 348 -68.86 39.13 216.62
N GLY A 349 -68.63 38.45 217.74
CA GLY A 349 -69.09 38.87 219.08
C GLY A 349 -68.04 39.56 219.97
N LYS A 350 -66.80 39.78 219.49
CA LYS A 350 -65.68 40.25 220.34
C LYS A 350 -65.04 41.57 219.93
N LEU A 351 -65.22 42.03 218.68
CA LEU A 351 -64.67 43.29 218.18
C LEU A 351 -65.67 44.47 218.15
N GLU A 352 -66.89 44.27 218.68
CA GLU A 352 -67.79 45.38 219.07
C GLU A 352 -67.38 46.02 220.42
N LYS A 353 -66.21 45.63 220.96
CA LYS A 353 -65.66 46.09 222.24
C LYS A 353 -64.16 46.44 222.26
N TYR A 354 -63.44 46.21 221.16
CA TYR A 354 -62.04 46.61 221.02
C TYR A 354 -61.89 47.28 219.65
N GLU A 355 -62.17 48.58 219.58
CA GLU A 355 -61.31 49.71 220.01
C GLU A 355 -60.36 50.11 218.86
N ALA A 356 -60.68 51.16 218.12
CA ALA A 356 -60.58 52.58 218.50
C ALA A 356 -59.14 53.16 218.47
N GLU A 357 -58.17 52.46 217.85
CA GLU A 357 -56.80 52.99 217.70
C GLU A 357 -56.24 53.24 216.26
N LEU A 358 -56.62 52.61 215.10
CA LEU A 358 -55.87 52.73 213.79
C LEU A 358 -56.60 52.56 212.38
N GLU A 359 -56.29 53.40 211.34
CA GLU A 359 -56.92 53.76 209.98
C GLU A 359 -56.16 53.33 208.52
N SER A 360 -56.68 52.80 207.25
CA SER A 360 -56.02 52.39 205.78
C SER A 360 -56.72 51.90 204.28
N ALA A 361 -56.15 51.78 202.93
CA ALA A 361 -56.75 51.35 201.46
C ALA A 361 -55.96 50.73 200.05
N ARG A 362 -56.47 50.40 198.71
CA ARG A 362 -55.89 49.61 197.36
C ARG A 362 -56.44 49.61 195.72
N LYS A 363 -55.84 49.10 194.46
CA LYS A 363 -56.36 48.84 192.89
C LYS A 363 -55.50 48.11 191.58
N ALA A 364 -55.97 47.71 190.24
CA ALA A 364 -55.28 47.07 188.88
C ALA A 364 -55.87 47.05 187.27
N ASN A 365 -55.32 46.48 186.03
CA ASN A 365 -55.84 46.32 184.46
C ASN A 365 -55.11 45.51 183.10
N GLU A 366 -55.55 45.46 181.71
CA GLU A 366 -55.35 44.49 180.38
C GLU A 366 -55.37 44.98 178.71
N LEU A 367 -55.44 44.40 177.35
CA LEU A 367 -54.93 43.34 176.20
C LEU A 367 -55.37 43.36 174.52
N SER A 368 -54.84 42.63 173.35
CA SER A 368 -55.21 42.64 171.72
C SER A 368 -54.64 41.67 170.40
N ILE A 369 -55.13 41.52 169.02
CA ILE A 369 -54.72 40.63 167.66
C ILE A 369 -55.20 40.94 166.02
N ILE A 370 -55.12 40.41 164.65
CA ILE A 370 -54.55 39.32 163.52
C ILE A 370 -54.45 39.40 161.75
N PRO A 371 -54.93 38.61 160.59
CA PRO A 371 -54.39 38.22 159.07
C PRO A 371 -55.19 38.31 157.54
N MET A 372 -55.10 37.84 156.14
CA MET A 372 -54.45 37.04 154.84
C MET A 372 -55.08 37.21 153.23
N SER A 373 -54.98 36.73 151.84
CA SER A 373 -54.37 35.85 150.57
C SER A 373 -54.93 36.07 148.94
N ARG A 374 -54.86 35.58 147.54
CA ARG A 374 -54.31 34.67 146.25
C ARG A 374 -54.84 34.96 144.63
N PHE A 375 -54.78 34.48 143.23
CA PHE A 375 -54.27 33.55 141.95
C PHE A 375 -54.70 33.95 140.31
N HIS A 376 -54.64 33.49 138.91
CA HIS A 376 -54.22 32.48 137.65
C HIS A 376 -54.51 32.92 135.99
N ALA A 377 -54.49 32.44 134.59
CA ALA A 377 -54.19 31.38 133.36
C ALA A 377 -54.43 31.81 131.69
N ASP A 378 -54.41 31.34 130.28
CA ASP A 378 -54.05 30.30 129.04
C ASP A 378 -54.39 30.69 127.37
N THR A 379 -54.33 30.21 125.96
CA THR A 379 -53.92 29.24 124.66
C THR A 379 -54.30 29.64 123.01
N ASN A 380 -54.24 29.19 121.59
CA ASN A 380 -53.78 28.23 120.31
C ASN A 380 -54.12 28.67 118.65
N LEU A 381 -54.06 28.20 117.24
CA LEU A 381 -53.70 27.18 115.98
C LEU A 381 -53.80 27.68 114.30
N GLU A 382 -53.77 27.24 112.88
CA GLU A 382 -53.72 26.16 111.61
C GLU A 382 -53.33 26.62 109.96
N GLU A 383 -53.36 26.20 108.53
CA GLU A 383 -53.71 25.17 107.26
C GLU A 383 -53.13 25.30 105.59
N LEU A 384 -53.57 24.68 104.31
CA LEU A 384 -52.89 24.40 102.81
C LEU A 384 -53.54 24.29 101.18
N SER A 385 -52.94 23.86 99.90
CA SER A 385 -53.44 23.75 98.29
C SER A 385 -52.70 23.11 96.85
N VAL A 386 -53.19 22.97 95.47
CA VAL A 386 -52.72 22.20 94.04
C VAL A 386 -53.24 22.61 92.41
N ALA A 387 -53.11 22.24 90.97
CA ALA A 387 -52.47 21.47 89.62
C ALA A 387 -52.93 21.89 87.99
N GLU A 388 -52.81 21.49 86.56
CA GLU A 388 -52.23 20.63 85.27
C GLU A 388 -52.46 21.13 83.61
N THR A 389 -52.36 20.72 82.19
CA THR A 389 -52.08 19.69 80.91
C THR A 389 -51.87 20.27 79.29
N THR A 390 -51.80 19.88 77.86
CA THR A 390 -51.83 18.84 76.56
C THR A 390 -51.38 19.34 74.96
N SER A 391 -51.35 18.94 73.54
CA SER A 391 -51.55 17.89 72.26
C SER A 391 -51.11 18.19 70.60
N CYS A 392 -51.17 17.35 69.39
CA CYS A 392 -50.82 17.54 67.77
C CYS A 392 -51.18 16.44 66.49
N ARG A 393 -50.98 16.20 65.03
CA ARG A 393 -50.45 16.54 63.49
C ARG A 393 -50.92 15.56 62.15
N THR A 394 -50.73 15.33 60.70
CA THR A 394 -50.14 15.63 59.18
C THR A 394 -50.78 14.89 57.76
N TYR A 395 -50.51 14.62 56.33
CA TYR A 395 -49.57 14.57 54.99
C TYR A 395 -50.07 14.43 53.33
N GLU A 396 -49.38 13.93 52.14
CA GLU A 396 -49.52 14.21 50.51
C GLU A 396 -49.01 13.30 49.11
N ASN A 397 -49.29 13.57 47.69
CA ASN A 397 -48.70 13.27 46.16
C ASN A 397 -49.17 12.21 44.88
N ASN A 398 -48.93 11.93 43.46
CA ASN A 398 -48.21 12.21 42.00
C ASN A 398 -48.57 11.41 40.49
N GLN A 399 -48.15 11.68 39.10
CA GLN A 399 -47.95 10.82 37.68
C GLN A 399 -48.11 11.28 36.01
N ILE A 400 -47.67 10.59 34.79
CA ILE A 400 -47.51 10.97 33.17
C ILE A 400 -47.41 9.91 31.79
N LEU A 401 -47.53 10.18 30.35
CA LEU A 401 -47.22 9.36 28.93
C LEU A 401 -47.39 10.00 27.33
N VAL A 402 -47.29 9.61 25.90
CA VAL A 402 -46.84 8.61 24.66
C VAL A 402 -47.04 8.93 22.96
N PRO A 403 -46.43 8.32 21.74
CA PRO A 403 -46.47 8.64 20.13
C PRO A 403 -46.25 7.64 18.72
N LYS A 404 -46.34 7.97 17.29
CA LYS A 404 -45.96 7.24 15.86
C LYS A 404 -45.90 8.03 14.37
N PHE A 405 -45.44 7.49 13.14
CA PHE A 405 -45.11 8.13 11.73
C PHE A 405 -45.64 7.47 10.34
N PRO A 406 -45.74 8.11 9.09
CA PRO A 406 -44.67 8.22 8.00
C PRO A 406 -44.77 9.27 6.78
N ILE A 407 -43.67 9.43 5.99
CA ILE A 407 -43.46 9.84 4.54
C ILE A 407 -44.08 11.13 3.92
N GLY A 408 -43.25 11.90 3.18
CA GLY A 408 -43.66 12.87 2.14
C GLY A 408 -43.23 14.33 2.37
N ILE A 409 -41.95 14.67 2.14
CA ILE A 409 -41.35 15.93 2.64
C ILE A 409 -40.45 16.61 1.57
N SER A 410 -40.64 17.91 1.34
CA SER A 410 -39.84 18.73 0.41
C SER A 410 -38.46 19.12 0.99
N GLY A 411 -37.50 19.54 0.16
CA GLY A 411 -36.12 19.79 0.59
C GLY A 411 -35.95 20.75 1.78
N THR A 412 -36.74 21.84 1.85
CA THR A 412 -36.76 22.75 3.00
C THR A 412 -37.30 22.09 4.27
N ALA A 413 -38.32 21.24 4.15
CA ALA A 413 -38.89 20.53 5.28
C ALA A 413 -38.07 19.26 5.66
N LEU A 414 -37.23 18.72 4.76
CA LEU A 414 -36.22 17.71 5.09
C LEU A 414 -35.15 18.31 6.00
N ALA A 415 -34.63 19.49 5.65
CA ALA A 415 -33.69 20.23 6.51
C ALA A 415 -34.32 20.57 7.88
N ALA A 416 -35.59 20.98 7.90
CA ALA A 416 -36.32 21.19 9.15
C ALA A 416 -36.54 19.91 9.95
N SER A 417 -36.76 18.75 9.29
CA SER A 417 -36.83 17.45 9.98
C SER A 417 -35.50 17.07 10.57
N LEU A 418 -34.40 17.10 9.82
CA LEU A 418 -33.06 16.74 10.32
C LEU A 418 -32.68 17.56 11.57
N ILE A 419 -32.94 18.87 11.57
CA ILE A 419 -32.73 19.73 12.75
C ILE A 419 -33.63 19.33 13.93
N ARG A 420 -34.92 19.04 13.67
CA ARG A 420 -35.88 18.56 14.69
C ARG A 420 -35.54 17.18 15.23
N ASP A 421 -34.98 16.31 14.39
CA ASP A 421 -34.62 14.93 14.68
C ASP A 421 -33.21 14.85 15.31
N GLY A 422 -32.66 15.98 15.76
CA GLY A 422 -31.44 16.09 16.58
C GLY A 422 -30.12 16.13 15.81
N TRP A 423 -30.15 16.27 14.47
CA TRP A 423 -28.92 16.34 13.69
C TRP A 423 -28.37 17.76 13.71
N SER A 424 -27.22 17.92 14.37
CA SER A 424 -26.47 19.17 14.34
C SER A 424 -26.00 19.50 12.92
N LEU A 425 -25.80 20.79 12.64
CA LEU A 425 -25.29 21.26 11.35
C LEU A 425 -23.95 20.58 10.99
N ALA A 426 -23.10 20.32 11.99
CA ALA A 426 -21.86 19.56 11.84
C ALA A 426 -22.12 18.13 11.31
N LYS A 427 -23.07 17.37 11.90
CA LYS A 427 -23.41 16.01 11.43
C LYS A 427 -24.02 16.00 10.03
N MET A 428 -24.76 17.04 9.65
CA MET A 428 -25.28 17.18 8.29
C MET A 428 -24.16 17.45 7.27
N TYR A 429 -23.18 18.31 7.59
CA TYR A 429 -22.01 18.50 6.74
C TYR A 429 -21.09 17.27 6.71
N GLU A 430 -20.89 16.58 7.83
CA GLU A 430 -20.15 15.33 7.94
C GLU A 430 -20.75 14.24 7.04
N LYS A 431 -22.08 14.02 7.09
CA LYS A 431 -22.76 13.05 6.22
C LYS A 431 -22.86 13.49 4.76
N TYR A 432 -22.87 14.80 4.47
CA TYR A 432 -22.74 15.30 3.11
C TYR A 432 -21.33 15.07 2.55
N GLN A 433 -20.30 15.30 3.35
CA GLN A 433 -18.90 15.03 3.02
C GLN A 433 -18.67 13.53 2.79
N GLU A 434 -19.18 12.66 3.68
CA GLU A 434 -19.16 11.21 3.53
C GLU A 434 -19.85 10.73 2.24
N ALA A 435 -20.99 11.33 1.88
CA ALA A 435 -21.66 11.04 0.61
C ALA A 435 -20.86 11.55 -0.61
N ALA A 436 -20.21 12.71 -0.51
CA ALA A 436 -19.34 13.24 -1.56
C ALA A 436 -18.06 12.40 -1.73
N ASP A 437 -17.50 11.89 -0.63
CA ASP A 437 -16.34 11.00 -0.63
C ASP A 437 -16.71 9.60 -1.13
N ALA A 438 -17.88 9.07 -0.77
CA ALA A 438 -18.43 7.86 -1.39
C ALA A 438 -18.60 8.02 -2.91
N ALA A 439 -19.13 9.15 -3.39
CA ALA A 439 -19.23 9.44 -4.82
C ALA A 439 -17.86 9.62 -5.50
N ARG A 440 -16.85 10.17 -4.80
CA ARG A 440 -15.45 10.22 -5.29
C ARG A 440 -14.85 8.81 -5.40
N HIS A 441 -15.02 7.97 -4.39
CA HIS A 441 -14.58 6.56 -4.41
C HIS A 441 -15.28 5.76 -5.50
N GLU A 442 -16.60 5.93 -5.68
CA GLU A 442 -17.36 5.26 -6.72
C GLU A 442 -16.87 5.66 -8.11
N LYS A 443 -16.65 6.96 -8.37
CA LYS A 443 -16.10 7.47 -9.63
C LYS A 443 -14.67 6.95 -9.90
N TRP A 444 -13.85 6.78 -8.87
CA TRP A 444 -12.52 6.19 -8.99
C TRP A 444 -12.59 4.68 -9.27
N GLY A 445 -13.51 3.97 -8.60
CA GLY A 445 -13.80 2.55 -8.86
C GLY A 445 -14.29 2.30 -10.29
N ARG A 446 -15.18 3.15 -10.81
CA ARG A 446 -15.61 3.09 -12.23
C ARG A 446 -14.43 3.24 -13.19
N LYS A 447 -13.55 4.25 -12.99
CA LYS A 447 -12.32 4.42 -13.79
C LYS A 447 -11.36 3.25 -13.70
N ASN A 448 -11.22 2.62 -12.54
CA ASN A 448 -10.37 1.44 -12.37
C ASN A 448 -10.97 0.21 -13.08
N ALA A 449 -12.30 0.06 -13.07
CA ALA A 449 -12.99 -0.98 -13.83
C ALA A 449 -12.90 -0.75 -15.35
N GLU A 450 -13.05 0.50 -15.81
CA GLU A 450 -12.85 0.96 -17.19
C GLU A 450 -11.44 0.57 -17.69
N ALA A 451 -10.38 0.93 -16.95
CA ALA A 451 -8.99 0.55 -17.27
C ALA A 451 -8.68 -0.95 -17.10
N VAL A 452 -9.55 -1.75 -16.45
CA VAL A 452 -9.46 -3.22 -16.47
C VAL A 452 -10.11 -3.77 -17.74
N LEU A 453 -11.29 -3.26 -18.12
CA LEU A 453 -11.98 -3.64 -19.35
C LEU A 453 -11.17 -3.28 -20.60
N GLU A 454 -10.51 -2.12 -20.63
CA GLU A 454 -9.60 -1.73 -21.72
C GLU A 454 -8.46 -2.76 -21.89
N ARG A 455 -7.81 -3.19 -20.81
CA ARG A 455 -6.75 -4.23 -20.89
C ARG A 455 -7.29 -5.58 -21.37
N VAL A 456 -8.45 -6.00 -20.88
CA VAL A 456 -9.10 -7.24 -21.32
C VAL A 456 -9.50 -7.16 -22.80
N LEU A 457 -9.89 -5.99 -23.29
CA LEU A 457 -10.15 -5.78 -24.72
C LEU A 457 -8.87 -5.95 -25.55
N HIS A 458 -7.77 -5.28 -25.18
CA HIS A 458 -6.48 -5.42 -25.88
C HIS A 458 -5.97 -6.87 -25.85
N GLU A 459 -6.11 -7.59 -24.73
CA GLU A 459 -5.71 -9.01 -24.61
C GLU A 459 -6.59 -9.94 -25.48
N ILE A 460 -7.86 -9.58 -25.70
CA ILE A 460 -8.76 -10.30 -26.63
C ILE A 460 -8.40 -9.98 -28.09
N GLU A 461 -8.04 -8.73 -28.40
CA GLU A 461 -7.63 -8.31 -29.75
C GLU A 461 -6.30 -8.96 -30.17
N GLU A 462 -5.28 -8.95 -29.29
CA GLU A 462 -3.99 -9.65 -29.49
C GLU A 462 -4.20 -11.15 -29.72
N LYS A 463 -5.06 -11.80 -28.92
CA LYS A 463 -5.37 -13.23 -29.10
C LYS A 463 -6.20 -13.51 -30.35
N ALA A 464 -7.04 -12.57 -30.80
CA ALA A 464 -7.79 -12.71 -32.04
C ALA A 464 -6.86 -12.63 -33.27
N GLU A 465 -5.83 -11.77 -33.23
CA GLU A 465 -4.79 -11.70 -34.26
C GLU A 465 -4.00 -13.02 -34.34
N ILE A 466 -3.52 -13.53 -33.20
CA ILE A 466 -2.81 -14.83 -33.14
C ILE A 466 -3.67 -15.98 -33.70
N ILE A 467 -4.97 -16.04 -33.37
CA ILE A 467 -5.89 -17.07 -33.88
C ILE A 467 -6.15 -16.94 -35.38
N LEU A 468 -6.04 -15.73 -35.96
CA LEU A 468 -6.14 -15.53 -37.41
C LEU A 468 -4.87 -16.03 -38.14
N ASP A 469 -3.69 -15.76 -37.59
CA ASP A 469 -2.42 -16.26 -38.12
C ASP A 469 -2.31 -17.79 -38.00
N GLU A 470 -2.72 -18.38 -36.87
CA GLU A 470 -2.82 -19.84 -36.70
C GLU A 470 -3.71 -20.46 -37.77
N ARG A 471 -4.89 -19.87 -38.04
CA ARG A 471 -5.82 -20.35 -39.08
C ARG A 471 -5.26 -20.17 -40.49
N ALA A 472 -4.51 -19.11 -40.77
CA ALA A 472 -3.83 -18.93 -42.05
C ALA A 472 -2.76 -20.02 -42.27
N PHE A 473 -2.02 -20.37 -41.22
CA PHE A 473 -1.05 -21.46 -41.22
C PHE A 473 -1.70 -22.84 -41.38
N GLU A 474 -2.78 -23.13 -40.65
CA GLU A 474 -3.59 -24.36 -40.82
C GLU A 474 -4.18 -24.48 -42.23
N TYR A 475 -4.62 -23.37 -42.83
CA TYR A 475 -5.14 -23.35 -44.20
C TYR A 475 -4.04 -23.69 -45.22
N GLU A 476 -2.87 -23.08 -45.12
CA GLU A 476 -1.77 -23.32 -46.06
C GLU A 476 -1.19 -24.74 -45.90
N ILE A 477 -1.15 -25.29 -44.69
CA ILE A 477 -0.86 -26.73 -44.44
C ILE A 477 -1.93 -27.63 -45.07
N SER A 478 -3.22 -27.33 -44.86
CA SER A 478 -4.33 -28.14 -45.40
C SER A 478 -4.30 -28.17 -46.94
N LYS A 479 -4.03 -27.02 -47.55
CA LYS A 479 -3.81 -26.82 -48.99
C LYS A 479 -2.60 -27.61 -49.48
N ALA A 480 -1.47 -27.61 -48.75
CA ALA A 480 -0.30 -28.41 -49.08
C ALA A 480 -0.57 -29.94 -48.99
N ILE A 481 -1.37 -30.38 -48.02
CA ILE A 481 -1.80 -31.79 -47.88
C ILE A 481 -2.73 -32.20 -49.04
N VAL A 482 -3.65 -31.33 -49.48
CA VAL A 482 -4.48 -31.59 -50.66
C VAL A 482 -3.63 -31.64 -51.94
N LEU A 483 -2.63 -30.76 -52.07
CA LEU A 483 -1.72 -30.72 -53.22
C LEU A 483 -0.72 -31.90 -53.27
N SER A 484 -0.37 -32.51 -52.14
CA SER A 484 0.43 -33.73 -52.13
C SER A 484 -0.43 -34.97 -52.44
N ARG A 485 -1.65 -35.02 -51.91
CA ARG A 485 -2.61 -36.12 -52.12
C ARG A 485 -3.23 -36.16 -53.54
N THR A 486 -3.04 -35.11 -54.34
CA THR A 486 -3.45 -35.05 -55.76
C THR A 486 -2.29 -35.23 -56.75
N LYS A 487 -1.09 -35.56 -56.25
CA LYS A 487 0.11 -35.93 -57.03
C LYS A 487 0.53 -37.39 -56.86
N LEU A 488 -0.34 -38.18 -56.22
CA LEU A 488 -0.29 -39.64 -56.05
C LEU A 488 -1.49 -40.25 -56.78
#